data_AF-A0A7Y3AHC6-F1
#
_entry.id   AF-A0A7Y3AHC6-F1
#
_cell.length_a   1.000
_cell.length_b   1.000
_cell.length_c   1.000
_cell.angle_alpha   90.00
_cell.angle_beta   90.00
_cell.angle_gamma   90.00
#
_symmetry.space_group_name_H-M   'P 1'
#
loop_
_entity.id
_entity.type
_entity.pdbx_description
1 polymer ?
#
loop_
_entity_poly.entity_id
_entity_poly.type
_entity_poly.pdbx_seq_one_letter_code
_entity_poly.pdbx_strand_id
1 'polypeptide(L)' 'YAIQAGRELRIIADSGKIGDSDALLLSQDIAKSIEEKLTYPGQIKVTVIRETRAVEYAK' A
#
# COMPACT_ATOMS: atom_id res chain seq x y z
N TYR A 1 -1.82 2.85 6.78
CA TYR A 1 -3.09 2.12 6.99
C TYR A 1 -3.27 1.13 5.85
N ALA A 2 -3.72 -0.09 6.14
CA ALA A 2 -4.06 -1.08 5.12
C ALA A 2 -5.58 -1.31 5.17
N ILE A 3 -6.28 -1.06 4.06
CA ILE A 3 -7.72 -1.30 3.91
C ILE A 3 -7.87 -2.51 3.00
N GLN A 4 -8.59 -3.55 3.44
CA GLN A 4 -8.83 -4.77 2.67
C GLN A 4 -10.27 -4.80 2.15
N ALA A 5 -10.42 -4.86 0.82
CA ALA A 5 -11.68 -5.11 0.12
C ALA A 5 -11.43 -6.16 -0.98
N GLY A 6 -11.55 -7.45 -0.66
CA GLY A 6 -11.31 -8.54 -1.63
C GLY A 6 -9.83 -8.81 -1.94
N ARG A 7 -9.51 -9.07 -3.22
CA ARG A 7 -8.15 -9.40 -3.73
C ARG A 7 -7.26 -8.17 -3.98
N GLU A 8 -7.54 -7.06 -3.31
CA GLU A 8 -6.78 -5.83 -3.45
C GLU A 8 -6.35 -5.34 -2.06
N LEU A 9 -5.05 -5.13 -1.90
CA LEU A 9 -4.45 -4.52 -0.74
C LEU A 9 -3.96 -3.12 -1.11
N ARG A 10 -4.57 -2.10 -0.52
CA ARG A 10 -4.12 -0.71 -0.68
C ARG A 10 -3.37 -0.25 0.56
N ILE A 11 -2.16 0.22 0.34
CA ILE A 11 -1.31 0.83 1.35
C ILE A 11 -1.23 2.31 1.06
N ILE A 12 -1.61 3.13 2.03
CA ILE A 12 -1.41 4.58 1.97
C ILE A 12 -0.15 4.93 2.73
N ALA A 13 0.78 5.57 2.03
CA ALA A 13 2.05 6.05 2.54
C ALA A 13 2.12 7.57 2.48
N ASP A 14 2.77 8.17 3.48
CA ASP A 14 3.06 9.60 3.52
C ASP A 14 4.11 9.94 2.46
N SER A 15 3.73 10.80 1.51
CA SER A 15 4.60 11.22 0.41
C SER A 15 5.86 11.95 0.88
N GLY A 16 5.84 12.57 2.06
CA GLY A 16 6.97 13.29 2.65
C GLY A 16 8.02 12.38 3.31
N LYS A 17 7.68 11.10 3.56
CA LYS A 17 8.58 10.14 4.23
C LYS A 17 9.06 9.02 3.32
N ILE A 18 8.34 8.73 2.25
CA ILE A 18 8.60 7.62 1.34
C ILE A 18 8.81 8.21 -0.05
N GLY A 19 9.93 7.89 -0.70
CA GLY A 19 10.20 8.26 -2.09
C GLY A 19 9.53 7.31 -3.11
N ASP A 20 9.67 7.62 -4.40
CA ASP A 20 9.07 6.80 -5.46
C ASP A 20 9.68 5.40 -5.53
N SER A 21 11.01 5.32 -5.45
CA SER A 21 11.74 4.04 -5.43
C SER A 21 11.37 3.20 -4.22
N ASP A 22 11.24 3.82 -3.04
CA ASP A 22 10.87 3.14 -1.81
C ASP A 22 9.44 2.60 -1.86
N ALA A 23 8.51 3.36 -2.44
CA ALA A 23 7.13 2.90 -2.63
C ALA A 23 7.05 1.69 -3.57
N LEU A 24 7.87 1.65 -4.62
CA LEU A 24 7.99 0.50 -5.51
C LEU A 24 8.51 -0.73 -4.75
N LEU A 25 9.61 -0.59 -4.01
CA LEU A 25 10.20 -1.67 -3.21
C LEU A 25 9.19 -2.19 -2.18
N LEU A 26 8.53 -1.28 -1.46
CA LEU A 26 7.51 -1.62 -0.47
C LEU A 26 6.37 -2.46 -1.08
N SER A 27 5.93 -2.12 -2.28
CA SER A 27 4.88 -2.89 -2.97
C SER A 27 5.32 -4.32 -3.30
N GLN A 28 6.59 -4.49 -3.71
CA GLN A 28 7.17 -5.79 -4.04
C GLN A 28 7.38 -6.64 -2.79
N ASP A 29 7.94 -6.05 -1.73
CA ASP A 29 8.22 -6.75 -0.48
C ASP A 29 6.94 -7.24 0.20
N ILE A 30 5.88 -6.41 0.18
CA ILE A 30 4.57 -6.81 0.70
C ILE A 30 3.97 -7.93 -0.15
N ALA A 31 4.05 -7.84 -1.47
CA ALA A 31 3.54 -8.90 -2.36
C ALA A 31 4.25 -10.24 -2.09
N LYS A 32 5.59 -10.24 -1.99
CA LYS A 32 6.38 -11.43 -1.63
C LYS A 32 6.02 -11.98 -0.25
N SER A 33 5.91 -11.10 0.76
CA SER A 33 5.56 -11.55 2.11
C SER A 33 4.17 -12.18 2.17
N ILE A 34 3.23 -11.69 1.36
CA ILE A 34 1.89 -12.28 1.21
C ILE A 34 1.98 -13.67 0.55
N GLU A 35 2.75 -13.79 -0.54
CA GLU A 35 2.97 -15.06 -1.24
C GLU A 35 3.60 -16.12 -0.33
N GLU A 36 4.56 -15.74 0.51
CA GLU A 36 5.25 -16.65 1.44
C GLU A 36 4.36 -17.09 2.61
N LYS A 37 3.55 -16.18 3.16
CA LYS A 37 2.78 -16.43 4.38
C LYS A 37 1.42 -17.05 4.14
N LEU A 38 0.87 -16.88 2.94
CA LEU A 38 -0.51 -17.24 2.66
C LEU A 38 -0.60 -18.20 1.47
N THR A 39 -1.06 -19.42 1.74
CA THR A 39 -1.46 -20.37 0.70
C THR A 39 -2.84 -19.99 0.15
N TYR A 40 -2.97 -18.81 -0.46
CA TYR A 40 -4.21 -18.41 -1.12
C TYR A 40 -4.15 -18.71 -2.62
N PRO A 41 -5.08 -19.51 -3.17
CA PRO A 41 -5.15 -19.72 -4.60
C PRO A 41 -5.70 -18.45 -5.27
N GLY A 42 -4.81 -17.68 -5.90
CA GLY A 42 -5.16 -16.51 -6.70
C GLY A 42 -4.18 -15.35 -6.54
N GLN A 43 -4.25 -14.39 -7.46
CA GLN A 43 -3.43 -13.18 -7.39
C GLN A 43 -4.05 -12.15 -6.46
N ILE A 44 -3.23 -11.55 -5.60
CA ILE A 44 -3.58 -10.40 -4.77
C ILE A 44 -2.88 -9.17 -5.34
N LYS A 45 -3.66 -8.16 -5.69
CA LYS A 45 -3.13 -6.89 -6.19
C LYS A 45 -2.69 -6.02 -5.02
N VAL A 46 -1.41 -5.72 -4.94
CA VAL A 46 -0.85 -4.78 -3.95
C VAL A 46 -0.69 -3.42 -4.62
N THR A 47 -1.21 -2.36 -4.02
CA THR A 47 -1.10 -0.99 -4.53
C THR A 47 -0.64 -0.08 -3.42
N VAL A 48 0.49 0.59 -3.62
CA VAL A 48 1.01 1.61 -2.72
C VAL A 48 0.64 2.97 -3.29
N ILE A 49 -0.09 3.76 -2.51
CA ILE A 49 -0.51 5.12 -2.86
C ILE A 49 0.26 6.05 -1.95
N ARG A 50 1.12 6.88 -2.55
CA ARG A 50 1.74 8.01 -1.86
C ARG A 50 0.74 9.17 -1.86
N GLU A 51 0.40 9.64 -0.67
CA GLU A 51 -0.59 10.70 -0.50
C GLU A 51 0.00 11.85 0.33
N THR A 52 -0.25 13.09 -0.11
CA THR A 52 -0.10 14.30 0.69
C THR A 52 -1.49 14.76 1.12
N ARG A 53 -1.75 14.85 2.42
CA ARG A 53 -3.03 15.37 2.93
C ARG A 53 -2.87 16.80 3.40
N ALA A 54 -3.56 17.72 2.73
CA ALA A 54 -3.79 19.07 3.22
C ALA A 54 -5.21 19.16 3.75
N VAL A 55 -5.38 19.62 4.99
CA VAL A 55 -6.68 19.75 5.65
C VAL A 55 -6.77 21.15 6.24
N GLU A 56 -7.82 21.88 5.87
CA GLU A 56 -8.16 23.18 6.46
C GLU A 56 -9.61 23.14 6.98
N TYR A 57 -9.88 23.89 8.04
CA TYR A 57 -11.21 24.00 8.63
C TYR A 57 -11.66 25.45 8.55
N ALA A 58 -12.84 25.69 7.97
CA ALA A 58 -13.54 26.96 8.06
C ALA A 58 -14.38 27.00 9.34
N LYS A 59 -14.58 28.20 9.89
CA LYS A 59 -15.43 28.42 11.07
C LYS A 59 -16.78 28.98 10.66
#